data_AF-A0A3M1Y9K7-F1
#
_entry.id   AF-A0A3M1Y9K7-F1
#
_cell.length_a   1.000
_cell.length_b   1.000
_cell.length_c   1.000
_cell.angle_alpha   90.00
_cell.angle_beta   90.00
_cell.angle_gamma   90.00
#
_symmetry.space_group_name_H-M   'P 1'
#
loop_
_entity.id
_entity.type
_entity.pdbx_description
1 polymer ?
#
loop_
_entity_poly.entity_id
_entity_poly.type
_entity_poly.pdbx_seq_one_letter_code
_entity_poly.pdbx_strand_id
1 'polypeptide(L)'
;MQKVNRYFLAQFLEPWIGLADDDDAYERYVHIDSNDEVQIKALAQAELRPVFSSKPIVFQEAAKRSLAYYLSTEVIDLDRVLGSCLLPIELPIDPKEFYEWIWEAFFPDESYHIPNPEDYVENPDIYEPTRLSSKK
;
A
#
# COMPACT_ATOMS: atom_id res chain seq x y z
N MET A 1 -18.02 -11.20 -10.35
CA MET A 1 -17.48 -10.82 -9.04
C MET A 1 -15.98 -10.69 -9.15
N GLN A 2 -15.44 -9.51 -8.85
CA GLN A 2 -14.01 -9.25 -8.86
C GLN A 2 -13.39 -9.65 -7.52
N LYS A 3 -12.13 -10.11 -7.51
CA LYS A 3 -11.45 -10.53 -6.27
C LYS A 3 -10.57 -9.41 -5.72
N VAL A 4 -10.65 -9.20 -4.41
CA VAL A 4 -9.78 -8.30 -3.64
C VAL A 4 -9.10 -9.08 -2.53
N ASN A 5 -7.92 -8.63 -2.14
CA ASN A 5 -7.14 -9.33 -1.12
C ASN A 5 -6.30 -8.33 -0.32
N ARG A 6 -6.54 -8.29 0.99
CA ARG A 6 -5.86 -7.40 1.93
C ARG A 6 -4.34 -7.53 1.95
N TYR A 7 -3.80 -8.69 1.60
CA TYR A 7 -2.35 -8.90 1.61
C TYR A 7 -1.63 -8.10 0.52
N PHE A 8 -2.36 -7.52 -0.43
CA PHE A 8 -1.80 -6.56 -1.37
C PHE A 8 -1.48 -5.19 -0.76
N LEU A 9 -2.12 -4.76 0.34
CA LEU A 9 -1.87 -3.42 0.90
C LEU A 9 -0.41 -3.24 1.34
N ALA A 10 0.15 -4.25 2.01
CA ALA A 10 1.55 -4.24 2.42
C ALA A 10 2.50 -4.15 1.21
N GLN A 11 2.10 -4.65 0.04
CA GLN A 11 2.97 -4.65 -1.13
C GLN A 11 3.25 -3.26 -1.70
N PHE A 12 2.40 -2.27 -1.40
CA PHE A 12 2.70 -0.88 -1.74
C PHE A 12 3.88 -0.32 -0.93
N LEU A 13 4.18 -0.93 0.21
CA LEU A 13 5.20 -0.49 1.18
C LEU A 13 6.42 -1.41 1.18
N GLU A 14 6.52 -2.36 0.24
CA GLU A 14 7.53 -3.45 0.24
C GLU A 14 8.97 -2.99 0.55
N PRO A 15 9.49 -1.90 -0.05
CA PRO A 15 10.83 -1.39 0.27
C PRO A 15 11.05 -0.95 1.72
N TRP A 16 9.98 -0.64 2.46
CA TRP A 16 10.04 -0.16 3.84
C TRP A 16 9.68 -1.23 4.86
N ILE A 17 9.14 -2.37 4.44
CA ILE A 17 8.71 -3.41 5.38
C ILE A 17 9.91 -3.95 6.16
N GLY A 18 9.78 -3.97 7.49
CA GLY A 18 10.77 -4.56 8.40
C GLY A 18 11.99 -3.68 8.66
N LEU A 19 11.97 -2.41 8.24
CA LEU A 19 13.09 -1.49 8.45
C LEU A 19 13.01 -0.71 9.78
N ALA A 20 12.00 -0.95 10.62
CA ALA A 20 11.85 -0.27 11.91
C ALA A 20 13.07 -0.44 12.86
N ASP A 21 13.75 -1.59 12.81
CA ASP A 21 14.90 -1.93 13.66
C ASP A 21 16.25 -1.77 12.93
N ASP A 22 16.27 -1.18 11.74
CA ASP A 22 17.48 -0.97 10.95
C ASP A 22 18.06 0.43 11.25
N ASP A 23 19.26 0.48 11.83
CA ASP A 23 19.91 1.73 12.25
C ASP A 23 20.15 2.69 11.06
N ASP A 24 20.55 2.16 9.90
CA ASP A 24 20.80 2.98 8.70
C ASP A 24 19.48 3.54 8.14
N ALA A 25 18.40 2.74 8.19
CA ALA A 25 17.07 3.19 7.85
C ALA A 25 16.58 4.25 8.84
N TYR A 26 16.76 4.05 10.15
CA TYR A 26 16.38 5.03 11.16
C TYR A 26 17.00 6.40 10.87
N GLU A 27 18.32 6.47 10.64
CA GLU A 27 18.99 7.73 10.31
C GLU A 27 18.42 8.42 9.06
N ARG A 28 17.97 7.64 8.07
CA ARG A 28 17.39 8.15 6.83
C ARG A 28 15.97 8.68 7.01
N TYR A 29 15.14 8.00 7.81
CA TYR A 29 13.70 8.27 7.89
C TYR A 29 13.26 9.01 9.17
N VAL A 30 14.14 9.21 10.15
CA VAL A 30 13.84 9.90 11.43
C VAL A 30 13.25 11.31 11.26
N HIS A 31 13.49 11.95 10.12
CA HIS A 31 12.97 13.29 9.82
C HIS A 31 11.68 13.30 9.00
N ILE A 32 11.19 12.13 8.59
CA ILE A 32 9.96 12.00 7.81
C ILE A 32 8.76 12.03 8.75
N ASP A 33 7.87 12.99 8.53
CA ASP A 33 6.57 13.03 9.21
C ASP A 33 5.57 12.17 8.43
N SER A 34 5.04 11.13 9.07
CA SER A 34 4.04 10.24 8.47
C SER A 34 2.68 10.88 8.27
N ASN A 35 2.48 12.09 8.77
CA ASN A 35 1.27 12.91 8.61
C ASN A 35 1.48 14.12 7.68
N ASP A 36 2.63 14.19 7.00
CA ASP A 36 2.91 15.20 5.98
C ASP A 36 2.70 14.60 4.57
N GLU A 37 1.60 14.99 3.95
CA GLU A 37 1.21 14.59 2.59
C GLU A 37 2.36 14.76 1.58
N VAL A 38 3.05 15.90 1.62
CA VAL A 38 4.06 16.24 0.62
C VAL A 38 5.27 15.33 0.77
N GLN A 39 5.70 15.08 2.01
CA GLN A 39 6.82 14.19 2.29
C GLN A 39 6.49 12.74 1.91
N ILE A 40 5.33 12.23 2.33
CA ILE A 40 4.93 10.85 2.03
C ILE A 40 4.77 10.62 0.54
N LYS A 41 4.10 11.54 -0.19
CA LYS A 41 3.98 11.41 -1.65
C LYS A 41 5.34 11.44 -2.35
N ALA A 42 6.22 12.36 -1.96
CA ALA A 42 7.56 12.46 -2.56
C ALA A 42 8.37 11.17 -2.34
N LEU A 43 8.37 10.65 -1.10
CA LEU A 43 9.08 9.43 -0.74
C LEU A 43 8.49 8.20 -1.44
N ALA A 44 7.15 8.09 -1.48
CA ALA A 44 6.45 7.03 -2.18
C ALA A 44 6.74 7.03 -3.69
N GLN A 45 6.78 8.20 -4.33
CA GLN A 45 7.14 8.33 -5.74
C GLN A 45 8.60 7.95 -6.02
N ALA A 46 9.52 8.30 -5.11
CA ALA A 46 10.94 8.06 -5.28
C ALA A 46 11.35 6.61 -5.01
N GLU A 47 10.71 5.94 -4.03
CA GLU A 47 11.20 4.67 -3.49
C GLU A 47 10.22 3.51 -3.67
N LEU A 48 8.93 3.74 -3.42
CA LEU A 48 7.93 2.67 -3.43
C LEU A 48 7.41 2.39 -4.84
N ARG A 49 7.04 3.44 -5.57
CA ARG A 49 6.44 3.36 -6.90
C ARG A 49 7.35 2.67 -7.93
N PRO A 50 8.68 2.90 -7.99
CA PRO A 50 9.55 2.20 -8.94
C PRO A 50 9.55 0.69 -8.71
N VAL A 51 9.57 0.24 -7.44
CA VAL A 51 9.54 -1.19 -7.10
C VAL A 51 8.20 -1.80 -7.51
N PHE A 52 7.08 -1.14 -7.18
CA PHE A 52 5.76 -1.59 -7.61
C PHE A 52 5.60 -1.65 -9.14
N SER A 53 6.05 -0.62 -9.84
CA SER A 53 5.95 -0.51 -11.30
C SER A 53 6.78 -1.58 -12.02
N SER A 54 7.77 -2.15 -11.34
CA SER A 54 8.59 -3.26 -11.88
C SER A 54 7.88 -4.62 -11.80
N LYS A 55 6.79 -4.74 -11.03
CA LYS A 55 6.04 -6.00 -10.85
C LYS A 55 5.21 -6.33 -12.11
N PRO A 56 4.81 -7.59 -12.33
CA PRO A 56 3.96 -7.98 -13.45
C PRO A 56 2.64 -7.18 -13.48
N ILE A 57 2.11 -6.86 -14.67
CA ILE A 57 0.87 -6.08 -14.82
C ILE A 57 -0.30 -6.72 -14.05
N VAL A 58 -0.42 -8.04 -14.10
CA VAL A 58 -1.46 -8.79 -13.36
C VAL A 58 -1.38 -8.60 -11.84
N PHE A 59 -0.17 -8.41 -11.31
CA PHE A 59 0.04 -8.09 -9.89
C PHE A 59 -0.40 -6.65 -9.62
N GLN A 60 0.04 -5.70 -10.45
CA GLN A 60 -0.29 -4.29 -10.29
C GLN A 60 -1.80 -4.05 -10.32
N GLU A 61 -2.51 -4.67 -11.27
CA GLU A 61 -3.97 -4.59 -11.37
C GLU A 61 -4.68 -5.19 -10.15
N ALA A 62 -4.20 -6.32 -9.62
CA ALA A 62 -4.77 -6.96 -8.43
C ALA A 62 -4.54 -6.11 -7.17
N ALA A 63 -3.35 -5.55 -7.03
CA ALA A 63 -2.99 -4.70 -5.90
C ALA A 63 -3.76 -3.38 -5.93
N LYS A 64 -3.79 -2.69 -7.07
CA LYS A 64 -4.54 -1.45 -7.28
C LYS A 64 -6.02 -1.65 -6.98
N ARG A 65 -6.65 -2.69 -7.54
CA ARG A 65 -8.06 -3.01 -7.27
C ARG A 65 -8.31 -3.25 -5.79
N SER A 66 -7.41 -3.96 -5.12
CA SER A 66 -7.54 -4.22 -3.68
C SER A 66 -7.45 -2.91 -2.88
N LEU A 67 -6.45 -2.06 -3.14
CA LEU A 67 -6.31 -0.77 -2.48
C LEU A 67 -7.54 0.12 -2.68
N ALA A 68 -8.03 0.25 -3.92
CA ALA A 68 -9.24 1.00 -4.24
C ALA A 68 -10.46 0.54 -3.44
N TYR A 69 -10.63 -0.78 -3.31
CA TYR A 69 -11.73 -1.36 -2.56
C TYR A 69 -11.65 -1.04 -1.07
N TYR A 70 -10.49 -1.23 -0.43
CA TYR A 70 -10.36 -0.99 1.00
C TYR A 70 -10.42 0.50 1.37
N LEU A 71 -9.95 1.39 0.48
CA LEU A 71 -10.16 2.84 0.63
C LEU A 71 -11.65 3.23 0.51
N SER A 72 -12.42 2.50 -0.31
CA SER A 72 -13.85 2.81 -0.56
C SER A 72 -14.83 2.22 0.45
N THR A 73 -14.43 1.26 1.30
CA THR A 73 -15.40 0.43 2.04
C THR A 73 -15.23 0.37 3.55
N GLU A 74 -14.09 0.83 4.10
CA GLU A 74 -13.81 0.82 5.56
C GLU A 74 -13.98 -0.55 6.25
N VAL A 75 -13.95 -1.66 5.48
CA VAL A 75 -14.19 -3.02 5.99
C VAL A 75 -12.97 -3.66 6.68
N ILE A 76 -11.83 -2.98 6.68
CA ILE A 76 -10.58 -3.48 7.25
C ILE A 76 -9.98 -2.47 8.22
N ASP A 77 -9.38 -3.03 9.27
CA ASP A 77 -8.52 -2.31 10.22
C ASP A 77 -7.15 -2.02 9.56
N LEU A 78 -7.00 -0.81 9.02
CA LEU A 78 -5.77 -0.35 8.35
C LEU A 78 -4.64 -0.09 9.34
N ASP A 79 -4.94 0.32 10.58
CA ASP A 79 -3.95 0.45 11.66
C ASP A 79 -3.21 -0.87 11.87
N ARG A 80 -3.96 -1.97 11.96
CA ARG A 80 -3.38 -3.30 12.14
C ARG A 80 -2.52 -3.72 10.94
N VAL A 81 -2.93 -3.36 9.72
CA VAL A 81 -2.16 -3.66 8.50
C VAL A 81 -0.84 -2.90 8.53
N LEU A 82 -0.86 -1.59 8.75
CA LEU A 82 0.35 -0.75 8.83
C LEU A 82 1.27 -1.15 9.99
N GLY A 83 0.71 -1.35 11.18
CA GLY A 83 1.47 -1.76 12.36
C GLY A 83 2.21 -3.10 12.17
N SER A 84 1.66 -4.00 11.34
CA SER A 84 2.33 -5.26 11.01
C SER A 84 3.48 -5.14 10.01
N CYS A 85 3.60 -4.00 9.32
CA CYS A 85 4.64 -3.78 8.32
C CYS A 85 5.99 -3.38 8.92
N LEU A 86 6.03 -2.92 10.18
CA LEU A 86 7.25 -2.46 10.86
C LEU A 86 8.03 -1.45 10.01
N LEU A 87 7.37 -0.36 9.64
CA LEU A 87 7.92 0.71 8.80
C LEU A 87 9.02 1.50 9.54
N PRO A 88 9.98 2.12 8.82
CA PRO A 88 11.04 2.93 9.43
C PRO A 88 10.58 4.37 9.75
N ILE A 89 9.29 4.64 9.64
CA ILE A 89 8.64 5.90 9.99
C ILE A 89 7.61 5.63 11.09
N GLU A 90 7.25 6.66 11.86
CA GLU A 90 6.15 6.55 12.82
C GLU A 90 4.84 6.19 12.10
N LEU A 91 3.94 5.48 12.79
CA LEU A 91 2.64 5.18 12.23
C LEU A 91 1.84 6.48 12.03
N PRO A 92 1.17 6.65 10.88
CA PRO A 92 0.32 7.81 10.64
C PRO A 92 -0.85 7.81 11.62
N ILE A 93 -1.35 9.00 11.97
CA ILE A 93 -2.52 9.19 12.82
C ILE A 93 -3.77 8.65 12.10
N ASP A 94 -3.86 8.86 10.78
CA ASP A 94 -4.92 8.33 9.94
C ASP A 94 -4.32 7.39 8.87
N PRO A 95 -4.34 6.07 9.10
CA PRO A 95 -3.90 5.08 8.12
C PRO A 95 -4.63 5.16 6.77
N LYS A 96 -5.89 5.58 6.75
CA LYS A 96 -6.66 5.69 5.51
C LYS A 96 -6.12 6.84 4.68
N GLU A 97 -5.96 8.01 5.28
CA GLU A 97 -5.36 9.18 4.64
C GLU A 97 -3.95 8.88 4.11
N PHE A 98 -3.13 8.19 4.91
CA PHE A 98 -1.82 7.72 4.47
C PHE A 98 -1.90 6.86 3.20
N TYR A 99 -2.80 5.87 3.15
CA TYR A 99 -2.99 5.03 1.96
C TYR A 99 -3.61 5.79 0.77
N GLU A 100 -4.39 6.85 1.00
CA GLU A 100 -4.87 7.76 -0.05
C GLU A 100 -3.68 8.52 -0.68
N TRP A 101 -2.73 9.01 0.11
CA TRP A 101 -1.51 9.61 -0.43
C TRP A 101 -0.65 8.62 -1.21
N ILE A 102 -0.57 7.36 -0.76
CA ILE A 102 0.08 6.28 -1.51
C ILE A 102 -0.63 6.06 -2.85
N TRP A 103 -1.97 6.06 -2.88
CA TRP A 103 -2.74 5.95 -4.12
C TRP A 103 -2.39 7.08 -5.09
N GLU A 104 -2.45 8.33 -4.63
CA GLU A 104 -2.19 9.52 -5.45
C GLU A 104 -0.74 9.57 -5.96
N ALA A 105 0.22 9.06 -5.18
CA ALA A 105 1.61 8.94 -5.59
C ALA A 105 1.79 7.93 -6.74
N PHE A 106 1.05 6.82 -6.73
CA PHE A 106 1.19 5.72 -7.69
C PHE A 106 0.35 5.94 -8.96
N PHE A 107 -0.85 6.49 -8.81
CA PHE A 107 -1.86 6.64 -9.86
C PHE A 107 -2.34 8.09 -9.92
N PRO A 108 -1.44 9.04 -10.27
CA PRO A 108 -1.84 10.43 -10.43
C PRO A 108 -2.94 10.48 -11.51
N ASP A 109 -4.00 11.23 -11.23
CA ASP A 109 -5.20 11.40 -12.08
C ASP A 109 -6.25 10.27 -12.02
N GLU A 110 -6.06 9.25 -11.19
CA GLU A 110 -7.05 8.18 -11.00
C GLU A 110 -7.82 8.31 -9.69
N SER A 111 -9.12 8.00 -9.71
CA SER A 111 -9.94 7.90 -8.50
C SER A 111 -9.94 6.47 -7.98
N TYR A 112 -9.77 6.30 -6.67
CA TYR A 112 -9.95 5.01 -5.99
C TYR A 112 -11.41 4.63 -5.73
N HIS A 113 -12.36 5.53 -6.02
CA HIS A 113 -13.78 5.32 -5.70
C HIS A 113 -14.39 4.14 -6.45
N ILE A 114 -14.92 3.17 -5.71
CA ILE A 114 -15.65 2.02 -6.26
C ILE A 114 -17.16 2.22 -6.03
N PRO A 115 -17.98 2.34 -7.10
CA PRO A 115 -19.41 2.64 -6.97
C PRO A 115 -20.26 1.46 -6.46
N ASN A 116 -19.86 0.22 -6.78
CA ASN A 116 -20.58 -1.00 -6.39
C ASN A 116 -19.63 -1.96 -5.64
N PRO A 117 -19.33 -1.71 -4.34
CA PRO A 117 -18.50 -2.60 -3.54
C PRO A 117 -18.98 -4.06 -3.48
N GLU A 118 -20.28 -4.29 -3.61
CA GLU A 118 -20.92 -5.61 -3.62
C GLU A 118 -20.52 -6.48 -4.82
N ASP A 119 -19.98 -5.90 -5.88
CA ASP A 119 -19.44 -6.63 -7.03
C ASP A 119 -18.09 -7.31 -6.72
N TYR A 120 -17.55 -7.07 -5.54
CA TYR A 120 -16.24 -7.55 -5.08
C TYR A 120 -16.40 -8.61 -4.00
N VAL A 121 -15.46 -9.55 -3.99
CA VAL A 121 -15.36 -10.58 -2.95
C VAL A 121 -13.95 -10.61 -2.40
N GLU A 122 -13.85 -10.55 -1.08
CA GLU A 122 -12.58 -10.73 -0.40
C GLU A 122 -12.13 -12.19 -0.49
N ASN A 123 -10.90 -12.40 -0.97
CA ASN A 123 -10.22 -13.67 -0.99
C ASN A 123 -8.87 -13.49 -0.27
N PRO A 124 -8.81 -13.67 1.06
CA PRO A 124 -7.63 -13.35 1.86
C PRO A 124 -6.57 -14.46 1.78
N ASP A 125 -6.12 -14.80 0.57
CA ASP A 125 -5.04 -15.77 0.36
C ASP A 125 -3.69 -15.08 0.52
N ILE A 126 -3.00 -15.40 1.61
CA ILE A 126 -1.67 -14.84 1.96
C ILE A 126 -0.62 -15.04 0.87
N TYR A 127 -0.76 -16.08 0.05
CA TYR A 127 0.24 -16.44 -0.96
C TYR A 127 -0.04 -15.81 -2.33
N GLU A 128 -1.20 -15.17 -2.51
CA GLU A 128 -1.58 -14.57 -3.79
C GLU A 128 -0.61 -13.48 -4.26
N PRO A 129 -0.19 -12.51 -3.41
CA PRO A 129 0.79 -11.51 -3.82
C PRO A 129 2.09 -12.14 -4.34
N THR A 130 2.65 -13.11 -3.61
CA THR A 130 3.89 -13.81 -3.98
C THR A 130 3.75 -14.60 -5.28
N ARG A 131 2.61 -15.28 -5.48
CA ARG A 131 2.36 -16.03 -6.71
C ARG A 131 2.22 -15.11 -7.92
N LEU A 132 1.58 -13.95 -7.77
CA LEU A 132 1.41 -13.00 -8.87
C LEU A 132 2.69 -12.21 -9.17
N SER A 133 3.52 -11.91 -8.16
CA SER A 133 4.80 -11.23 -8.37
C SER A 133 5.83 -12.09 -9.12
N SER A 134 5.68 -13.42 -9.07
CA SER A 134 6.60 -14.38 -9.69
C SER A 134 6.24 -14.78 -11.13
N LYS A 135 5.07 -14.35 -11.64
CA LYS A 135 4.63 -14.68 -13.02
C LYS A 135 5.38 -13.79 -14.02
N LYS A 136 6.28 -14.40 -14.79
CA LYS A 136 6.90 -13.79 -15.98
C LYS A 136 5.93 -13.72 -17.15
#